data_AF-A0A936DP46-F1
#
_entry.id   AF-A0A936DP46-F1
#
_cell.length_a   1.000
_cell.length_b   1.000
_cell.length_c   1.000
_cell.angle_alpha   90.00
_cell.angle_beta   90.00
_cell.angle_gamma   90.00
#
_symmetry.space_group_name_H-M   'P 1'
#
loop_
_entity.id
_entity.type
_entity.pdbx_description
1 polymer ?
#
loop_
_entity_poly.entity_id
_entity_poly.type
_entity_poly.pdbx_seq_one_letter_code
_entity_poly.pdbx_strand_id
1 'polypeptide(L)'
;MRTTLNIFIFFIFISINLRGQCFEHLDIEELTGFEPSHNQELNEQSCNAINNLPTEFVNDFGIYDFANYIITGADADGVEENIQLAIPKIHKTYYLLISKISDPNGLYLDFRVNLNLPNSGIFACVTDSKKKLLEEKIAIKIREKFASNNNIQMGVNSAIVVGILQFINSVNLLKAGICCDYSKDDILSLMKSNGFMQIPGTAHLLPGGLGITPRSGGIIGAIPFTFSAGGATLNLVSNLNKEINFFASINKTCTGYLSQNSDLCDGKFDIVSDDFKSSTDNIKIWYHIWDDPESSNDILFQKIVDYKTYTELKTLAIYGAEKSAGCEETNRAFNCGSFDITDEIAMGLGTGWIIQSAYKTMVPSSKLEYSIPNAGKCESNFGYADIVNPITGDIWEIKPETPGSIKLGKEQVKNYVTQANIYCQPKKWKQGTGFPITIVYNPMFPKDEFKIKNIDPGLVTYEKKPRQSPPCDYPAITVPSDALRRMLKWYEKHANLSEKELKPAIVKYLAFEDHELAITLNEYIEEIKNNSCFIAAGVAVGIVVVTLICLAPTVAAYLVTAGMTVGVLTMNIRYFVETSDNLY
;
A
#
# COMPACT_ATOMS: atom_id res chain seq x y z
N MET A 1 57.96 -31.56 -26.82
CA MET A 1 57.58 -31.83 -25.41
C MET A 1 57.28 -30.57 -24.60
N ARG A 2 58.20 -29.62 -24.42
CA ARG A 2 57.96 -28.44 -23.54
C ARG A 2 56.77 -27.56 -23.98
N THR A 3 56.62 -27.32 -25.28
CA THR A 3 55.49 -26.58 -25.87
C THR A 3 54.15 -27.30 -25.75
N THR A 4 54.11 -28.61 -26.01
CA THR A 4 52.89 -29.42 -25.87
C THR A 4 52.39 -29.51 -24.42
N LEU A 5 53.30 -29.53 -23.44
CA LEU A 5 52.93 -29.50 -22.02
C LEU A 5 52.28 -28.17 -21.63
N ASN A 6 52.82 -27.03 -22.09
CA ASN A 6 52.26 -25.71 -21.80
C ASN A 6 50.86 -25.52 -22.40
N ILE A 7 50.61 -26.04 -23.61
CA ILE A 7 49.27 -26.00 -24.23
C ILE A 7 48.28 -26.83 -23.41
N PHE A 8 48.66 -28.03 -22.96
CA PHE A 8 47.79 -28.88 -22.16
C PHE A 8 47.44 -28.25 -20.80
N ILE A 9 48.41 -27.63 -20.14
CA ILE A 9 48.19 -26.87 -18.90
C ILE A 9 47.24 -25.67 -19.14
N PHE A 10 47.40 -24.94 -20.24
CA PHE A 10 46.53 -23.82 -20.59
C PHE A 10 45.06 -24.25 -20.81
N PHE A 11 44.82 -25.38 -21.49
CA PHE A 11 43.48 -25.95 -21.63
C PHE A 11 42.87 -26.41 -20.30
N ILE A 12 43.67 -26.95 -19.37
CA ILE A 12 43.20 -27.30 -18.02
C ILE A 12 42.76 -26.03 -17.27
N PHE A 13 43.55 -24.94 -17.31
CA PHE A 13 43.18 -23.68 -16.65
C PHE A 13 41.95 -22.99 -17.26
N ILE A 14 41.72 -23.10 -18.58
CA ILE A 14 40.47 -22.62 -19.20
C ILE A 14 39.28 -23.48 -18.76
N SER A 15 39.43 -24.80 -18.74
CA SER A 15 38.37 -25.73 -18.33
C SER A 15 37.90 -25.52 -16.88
N ILE A 16 38.80 -25.09 -15.98
CA ILE A 16 38.49 -24.80 -14.58
C ILE A 16 37.69 -23.48 -14.40
N ASN A 17 37.73 -22.57 -15.38
CA ASN A 17 36.98 -21.30 -15.33
C ASN A 17 35.58 -21.40 -15.95
N LEU A 18 35.23 -22.52 -16.58
CA LEU A 18 33.84 -22.89 -16.87
C LEU A 18 33.14 -23.42 -15.60
N ARG A 19 33.25 -22.68 -14.49
CA ARG A 19 32.31 -22.83 -13.38
C ARG A 19 30.94 -22.47 -13.94
N GLY A 20 30.04 -23.45 -13.97
CA GLY A 20 28.70 -23.28 -14.54
C GLY A 20 27.99 -22.08 -13.90
N GLN A 21 27.09 -21.47 -14.67
CA GLN A 21 26.21 -20.44 -14.16
C GLN A 21 25.39 -21.07 -13.01
N CYS A 22 25.47 -20.46 -11.82
CA CYS A 22 24.73 -20.87 -10.63
C CYS A 22 23.36 -20.19 -10.56
N PHE A 23 23.18 -19.16 -11.39
CA PHE A 23 21.95 -18.44 -11.62
C PHE A 23 21.57 -18.56 -13.10
N GLU A 24 20.35 -19.01 -13.39
CA GLU A 24 19.84 -19.18 -14.75
C GLU A 24 18.52 -18.42 -14.93
N HIS A 25 18.43 -17.59 -15.97
CA HIS A 25 17.16 -17.00 -16.37
C HIS A 25 16.39 -18.01 -17.23
N LEU A 26 15.19 -18.39 -16.79
CA LEU A 26 14.31 -19.24 -17.58
C LEU A 26 13.62 -18.38 -18.65
N ASP A 27 14.01 -18.59 -19.90
CA ASP A 27 13.31 -18.01 -21.03
C ASP A 27 12.01 -18.79 -21.30
N ILE A 28 10.88 -18.11 -21.12
CA ILE A 28 9.54 -18.65 -21.33
C ILE A 28 8.93 -17.80 -22.44
N GLU A 29 9.10 -18.26 -23.68
CA GLU A 29 8.81 -17.54 -24.94
C GLU A 29 7.46 -16.80 -24.99
N GLU A 30 6.47 -17.26 -24.22
CA GLU A 30 5.11 -16.69 -24.14
C GLU A 30 4.97 -15.55 -23.10
N LEU A 31 5.95 -15.37 -22.21
CA LEU A 31 5.91 -14.47 -21.04
C LEU A 31 7.10 -13.48 -20.96
N THR A 32 8.22 -13.76 -21.64
CA THR A 32 9.48 -13.01 -21.53
C THR A 32 9.62 -11.91 -22.59
N GLY A 33 9.19 -10.69 -22.24
CA GLY A 33 9.39 -9.49 -23.08
C GLY A 33 10.74 -8.78 -22.92
N PHE A 34 11.71 -9.33 -22.17
CA PHE A 34 12.91 -8.61 -21.75
C PHE A 34 14.12 -9.53 -21.55
N GLU A 35 15.22 -9.33 -22.29
CA GLU A 35 16.48 -10.04 -22.07
C GLU A 35 17.10 -9.66 -20.72
N PRO A 36 17.55 -10.64 -19.90
CA PRO A 36 18.27 -10.36 -18.66
C PRO A 36 19.67 -9.83 -18.95
N SER A 37 20.01 -8.67 -18.40
CA SER A 37 21.41 -8.28 -18.28
C SER A 37 22.12 -9.23 -17.30
N HIS A 38 23.09 -9.99 -17.81
CA HIS A 38 23.87 -10.94 -17.02
C HIS A 38 24.57 -10.22 -15.86
N ASN A 39 24.06 -10.37 -14.64
CA ASN A 39 24.66 -9.75 -13.46
C ASN A 39 25.62 -10.72 -12.77
N GLN A 40 26.91 -10.36 -12.77
CA GLN A 40 27.97 -11.10 -12.10
C GLN A 40 27.73 -11.27 -10.60
N GLU A 41 27.27 -10.23 -9.89
CA GLU A 41 26.98 -10.27 -8.45
C GLU A 41 25.87 -11.29 -8.12
N LEU A 42 24.83 -11.32 -8.96
CA LEU A 42 23.70 -12.23 -8.81
C LEU A 42 24.12 -13.69 -9.01
N ASN A 43 24.96 -13.97 -10.02
CA ASN A 43 25.54 -15.29 -10.21
C ASN A 43 26.53 -15.67 -9.08
N GLU A 44 27.34 -14.73 -8.60
CA GLU A 44 28.27 -14.96 -7.47
C GLU A 44 27.54 -15.33 -6.19
N GLN A 45 26.50 -14.58 -5.81
CA GLN A 45 25.70 -14.89 -4.62
C GLN A 45 24.87 -16.16 -4.79
N SER A 46 24.46 -16.50 -6.02
CA SER A 46 23.82 -17.78 -6.30
C SER A 46 24.79 -18.95 -6.14
N CYS A 47 26.04 -18.82 -6.61
CA CYS A 47 27.09 -19.81 -6.34
C CYS A 47 27.40 -19.91 -4.84
N ASN A 48 27.43 -18.79 -4.11
CA ASN A 48 27.60 -18.78 -2.66
C ASN A 48 26.46 -19.56 -1.96
N ALA A 49 25.22 -19.36 -2.39
CA ALA A 49 24.06 -20.09 -1.86
C ALA A 49 24.12 -21.59 -2.12
N ILE A 50 24.43 -22.00 -3.35
CA ILE A 50 24.57 -23.42 -3.71
C ILE A 50 25.73 -24.07 -2.93
N ASN A 51 26.89 -23.40 -2.83
CA ASN A 51 28.03 -23.90 -2.04
C ASN A 51 27.75 -23.92 -0.53
N ASN A 52 26.75 -23.19 -0.05
CA ASN A 52 26.29 -23.26 1.34
C ASN A 52 25.25 -24.36 1.58
N LEU A 53 24.89 -25.19 0.60
CA LEU A 53 24.10 -26.39 0.84
C LEU A 53 24.97 -27.52 1.43
N PRO A 54 24.37 -28.54 2.08
CA PRO A 54 25.05 -29.82 2.30
C PRO A 54 25.61 -30.39 1.00
N THR A 55 26.79 -31.01 1.07
CA THR A 55 27.59 -31.46 -0.08
C THR A 55 26.83 -32.38 -1.06
N GLU A 56 25.89 -33.16 -0.54
CA GLU A 56 25.02 -34.08 -1.26
C GLU A 56 23.98 -33.37 -2.14
N PHE A 57 23.67 -32.09 -1.91
CA PHE A 57 22.68 -31.33 -2.67
C PHE A 57 23.30 -30.26 -3.60
N VAL A 58 24.59 -29.94 -3.45
CA VAL A 58 25.30 -28.88 -4.20
C VAL A 58 25.16 -29.04 -5.73
N ASN A 59 25.20 -30.28 -6.24
CA ASN A 59 25.11 -30.53 -7.68
C ASN A 59 23.66 -30.59 -8.20
N ASP A 60 22.69 -30.83 -7.31
CA ASP A 60 21.27 -31.09 -7.65
C ASP A 60 20.37 -29.88 -7.41
N PHE A 61 20.94 -28.77 -6.89
CA PHE A 61 20.25 -27.50 -6.66
C PHE A 61 20.56 -26.48 -7.77
N GLY A 62 19.58 -25.62 -8.11
CA GLY A 62 19.78 -24.46 -8.99
C GLY A 62 19.01 -23.23 -8.51
N ILE A 63 19.44 -22.04 -8.91
CA ILE A 63 18.72 -20.79 -8.63
C ILE A 63 18.29 -20.18 -9.96
N TYR A 64 17.01 -19.86 -10.05
CA TYR A 64 16.33 -19.49 -11.28
C TYR A 64 15.52 -18.22 -11.08
N ASP A 65 15.38 -17.42 -12.15
CA ASP A 65 14.33 -16.41 -12.22
C ASP A 65 13.64 -16.40 -13.59
N PHE A 66 12.46 -15.79 -13.65
CA PHE A 66 11.78 -15.50 -14.91
C PHE A 66 10.98 -14.20 -14.79
N ALA A 67 10.71 -13.56 -15.94
CA ALA A 67 9.79 -12.43 -16.01
C ALA A 67 8.37 -12.96 -16.21
N ASN A 68 7.43 -12.54 -15.37
CA ASN A 68 6.04 -12.96 -15.40
C ASN A 68 5.19 -11.73 -15.78
N TYR A 69 4.86 -11.58 -17.06
CA TYR A 69 4.10 -10.44 -17.57
C TYR A 69 2.61 -10.76 -17.65
N ILE A 70 1.82 -10.21 -16.72
CA ILE A 70 0.37 -10.38 -16.67
C ILE A 70 -0.26 -9.46 -17.74
N ILE A 71 -0.66 -10.03 -18.87
CA ILE A 71 -1.41 -9.30 -19.90
C ILE A 71 -2.84 -9.02 -19.37
N THR A 72 -3.39 -7.84 -19.70
CA THR A 72 -4.74 -7.41 -19.28
C THR A 72 -5.80 -8.50 -19.51
N GLY A 73 -6.37 -9.02 -18.43
CA GLY A 73 -7.47 -9.99 -18.46
C GLY A 73 -7.20 -11.32 -17.74
N ALA A 74 -5.95 -11.59 -17.35
CA ALA A 74 -5.67 -12.63 -16.36
C ALA A 74 -5.91 -12.08 -14.95
N ASP A 75 -6.71 -12.80 -14.16
CA ASP A 75 -6.89 -12.55 -12.73
C ASP A 75 -5.61 -12.92 -11.95
N ALA A 76 -5.62 -12.74 -10.62
CA ALA A 76 -4.49 -13.09 -9.75
C ALA A 76 -4.02 -14.56 -9.90
N ASP A 77 -4.89 -15.45 -10.39
CA ASP A 77 -4.59 -16.86 -10.67
C ASP A 77 -3.54 -17.06 -11.77
N GLY A 78 -3.42 -16.15 -12.75
CA GLY A 78 -2.45 -16.26 -13.84
C GLY A 78 -0.98 -16.23 -13.39
N VAL A 79 -0.70 -15.70 -12.20
CA VAL A 79 0.64 -15.73 -11.60
C VAL A 79 1.08 -17.17 -11.28
N GLU A 80 0.19 -17.97 -10.71
CA GLU A 80 0.48 -19.35 -10.31
C GLU A 80 0.59 -20.24 -11.55
N GLU A 81 -0.32 -20.09 -12.52
CA GLU A 81 -0.25 -20.80 -13.81
C GLU A 81 1.10 -20.57 -14.51
N ASN A 82 1.58 -19.32 -14.55
CA ASN A 82 2.88 -18.98 -15.12
C ASN A 82 4.07 -19.58 -14.34
N ILE A 83 3.97 -19.75 -13.01
CA ILE A 83 4.96 -20.50 -12.22
C ILE A 83 4.94 -21.98 -12.57
N GLN A 84 3.75 -22.59 -12.74
CA GLN A 84 3.62 -23.99 -13.15
C GLN A 84 4.12 -24.23 -14.58
N LEU A 85 4.08 -23.23 -15.48
CA LEU A 85 4.73 -23.28 -16.80
C LEU A 85 6.26 -23.17 -16.73
N ALA A 86 6.80 -22.48 -15.72
CA ALA A 86 8.24 -22.34 -15.50
C ALA A 86 8.89 -23.64 -14.96
N ILE A 87 8.20 -24.36 -14.06
CA ILE A 87 8.76 -25.55 -13.39
C ILE A 87 9.27 -26.63 -14.36
N PRO A 88 8.57 -27.02 -15.44
CA PRO A 88 9.08 -27.98 -16.43
C PRO A 88 10.35 -27.56 -17.19
N LYS A 89 10.76 -26.29 -17.13
CA LYS A 89 12.02 -25.79 -17.72
C LYS A 89 13.20 -25.93 -16.75
N ILE A 90 12.95 -26.17 -15.46
CA ILE A 90 14.00 -26.34 -14.46
C ILE A 90 14.65 -27.72 -14.61
N HIS A 91 15.98 -27.70 -14.84
CA HIS A 91 16.76 -28.92 -15.08
C HIS A 91 17.37 -29.54 -13.80
N LYS A 92 17.14 -28.92 -12.63
CA LYS A 92 17.65 -29.36 -11.32
C LYS A 92 16.54 -29.95 -10.46
N THR A 93 16.85 -31.00 -9.70
CA THR A 93 15.91 -31.68 -8.80
C THR A 93 15.37 -30.72 -7.72
N TYR A 94 16.26 -29.88 -7.18
CA TYR A 94 15.96 -28.91 -6.15
C TYR A 94 16.22 -27.51 -6.70
N TYR A 95 15.46 -26.51 -6.25
CA TYR A 95 15.60 -25.17 -6.81
C TYR A 95 15.09 -24.06 -5.90
N LEU A 96 15.51 -22.83 -6.22
CA LEU A 96 14.90 -21.58 -5.80
C LEU A 96 14.50 -20.83 -7.08
N LEU A 97 13.20 -20.74 -7.36
CA LEU A 97 12.64 -20.05 -8.53
C LEU A 97 12.03 -18.71 -8.09
N ILE A 98 12.40 -17.63 -8.78
CA ILE A 98 11.97 -16.27 -8.47
C ILE A 98 11.17 -15.69 -9.65
N SER A 99 9.86 -15.54 -9.46
CA SER A 99 8.94 -14.93 -10.44
C SER A 99 8.91 -13.42 -10.24
N LYS A 100 9.36 -12.66 -11.25
CA LYS A 100 9.35 -11.19 -11.27
C LYS A 100 8.06 -10.69 -11.93
N ILE A 101 7.05 -10.31 -11.15
CA ILE A 101 5.70 -10.01 -11.67
C ILE A 101 5.63 -8.60 -12.21
N SER A 102 5.23 -8.48 -13.47
CA SER A 102 5.00 -7.22 -14.18
C SER A 102 3.58 -7.21 -14.74
N ASP A 103 3.00 -6.04 -14.86
CA ASP A 103 1.65 -5.85 -15.40
C ASP A 103 1.59 -4.55 -16.25
N PRO A 104 0.42 -4.14 -16.77
CA PRO A 104 0.27 -2.89 -17.52
C PRO A 104 0.50 -1.63 -16.68
N ASN A 105 0.47 -1.75 -15.35
CA ASN A 105 0.71 -0.67 -14.39
C ASN A 105 2.19 -0.58 -13.96
N GLY A 106 3.07 -1.45 -14.46
CA GLY A 106 4.52 -1.33 -14.32
C GLY A 106 5.30 -2.65 -14.33
N LEU A 107 6.61 -2.53 -14.46
CA LEU A 107 7.54 -3.66 -14.36
C LEU A 107 7.81 -4.00 -12.90
N TYR A 108 7.87 -5.30 -12.59
CA TYR A 108 8.38 -5.83 -11.32
C TYR A 108 7.66 -5.30 -10.07
N LEU A 109 6.32 -5.21 -10.14
CA LEU A 109 5.47 -4.72 -9.05
C LEU A 109 5.42 -5.66 -7.84
N ASP A 110 5.58 -6.96 -8.06
CA ASP A 110 5.57 -7.99 -7.02
C ASP A 110 6.60 -9.09 -7.34
N PHE A 111 6.97 -9.86 -6.32
CA PHE A 111 7.91 -10.98 -6.44
C PHE A 111 7.32 -12.20 -5.75
N ARG A 112 7.33 -13.34 -6.44
CA ARG A 112 6.97 -14.64 -5.85
C ARG A 112 8.16 -15.56 -5.90
N VAL A 113 8.22 -16.44 -4.90
CA VAL A 113 9.27 -17.44 -4.75
C VAL A 113 8.60 -18.79 -4.73
N ASN A 114 9.05 -19.71 -5.60
CA ASN A 114 8.70 -21.12 -5.52
C ASN A 114 9.99 -21.87 -5.23
N LEU A 115 10.02 -22.58 -4.11
CA LEU A 115 11.18 -23.32 -3.66
C LEU A 115 10.96 -24.80 -4.00
N ASN A 116 12.03 -25.59 -4.08
CA ASN A 116 11.94 -27.04 -3.96
C ASN A 116 13.16 -27.55 -3.19
N LEU A 117 12.91 -28.17 -2.04
CA LEU A 117 13.94 -28.66 -1.13
C LEU A 117 13.92 -30.19 -1.04
N PRO A 118 15.04 -30.82 -0.68
CA PRO A 118 15.06 -32.20 -0.21
C PRO A 118 14.11 -32.38 0.98
N ASN A 119 13.51 -33.56 1.12
CA ASN A 119 12.73 -33.95 2.30
C ASN A 119 13.57 -34.74 3.32
N SER A 120 14.90 -34.61 3.25
CA SER A 120 15.88 -35.40 4.00
C SER A 120 17.06 -34.54 4.48
N GLY A 121 17.93 -35.12 5.32
CA GLY A 121 19.07 -34.40 5.90
C GLY A 121 18.63 -33.20 6.74
N ILE A 122 19.30 -32.05 6.57
CA ILE A 122 18.95 -30.80 7.29
C ILE A 122 17.55 -30.27 6.98
N PHE A 123 16.95 -30.71 5.86
CA PHE A 123 15.65 -30.26 5.40
C PHE A 123 14.50 -31.16 5.85
N ALA A 124 14.78 -32.29 6.51
CA ALA A 124 13.77 -33.26 6.95
C ALA A 124 12.68 -32.70 7.88
N CYS A 125 12.93 -31.54 8.51
CA CYS A 125 11.98 -30.85 9.37
C CYS A 125 11.23 -29.68 8.71
N VAL A 126 11.42 -29.47 7.40
CA VAL A 126 10.73 -28.45 6.58
C VAL A 126 9.50 -29.08 5.92
N THR A 127 8.34 -28.90 6.54
CA THR A 127 7.03 -29.28 5.96
C THR A 127 6.62 -28.31 4.86
N ASP A 128 5.62 -28.66 4.04
CA ASP A 128 5.12 -27.78 2.97
C ASP A 128 4.65 -26.41 3.49
N SER A 129 4.05 -26.36 4.68
CA SER A 129 3.70 -25.09 5.34
C SER A 129 4.95 -24.25 5.64
N LYS A 130 6.02 -24.84 6.20
CA LYS A 130 7.30 -24.13 6.45
C LYS A 130 8.01 -23.72 5.17
N LYS A 131 7.88 -24.52 4.12
CA LYS A 131 8.40 -24.22 2.79
C LYS A 131 7.74 -22.94 2.25
N LYS A 132 6.41 -22.83 2.33
CA LYS A 132 5.66 -21.60 2.00
C LYS A 132 6.06 -20.40 2.87
N LEU A 133 6.29 -20.61 4.17
CA LEU A 133 6.81 -19.55 5.07
C LEU A 133 8.20 -19.06 4.66
N LEU A 134 9.09 -19.97 4.23
CA LEU A 134 10.43 -19.64 3.76
C LEU A 134 10.40 -18.92 2.40
N GLU A 135 9.58 -19.40 1.46
CA GLU A 135 9.30 -18.72 0.19
C GLU A 135 8.86 -17.27 0.41
N GLU A 136 7.88 -17.05 1.30
CA GLU A 136 7.39 -15.72 1.61
C GLU A 136 8.44 -14.86 2.34
N LYS A 137 9.21 -15.41 3.29
CA LYS A 137 10.31 -14.69 3.98
C LYS A 137 11.37 -14.19 2.98
N ILE A 138 11.68 -14.99 1.95
CA ILE A 138 12.56 -14.57 0.84
C ILE A 138 11.88 -13.47 0.01
N ALA A 139 10.62 -13.66 -0.39
CA ALA A 139 9.86 -12.70 -1.20
C ALA A 139 9.68 -11.33 -0.52
N ILE A 140 9.50 -11.31 0.81
CA ILE A 140 9.45 -10.08 1.62
C ILE A 140 10.77 -9.32 1.51
N LYS A 141 11.92 -10.01 1.69
CA LYS A 141 13.24 -9.35 1.65
C LYS A 141 13.62 -8.84 0.26
N ILE A 142 13.15 -9.50 -0.80
CA ILE A 142 13.23 -8.95 -2.17
C ILE A 142 12.38 -7.67 -2.28
N ARG A 143 11.11 -7.69 -1.86
CA ARG A 143 10.21 -6.51 -1.92
C ARG A 143 10.71 -5.33 -1.09
N GLU A 144 11.14 -5.54 0.14
CA GLU A 144 11.73 -4.50 1.01
C GLU A 144 12.92 -3.83 0.31
N LYS A 145 13.84 -4.64 -0.24
CA LYS A 145 15.02 -4.10 -0.94
C LYS A 145 14.63 -3.36 -2.22
N PHE A 146 13.70 -3.89 -3.01
CA PHE A 146 13.22 -3.23 -4.22
C PHE A 146 12.52 -1.88 -3.93
N ALA A 147 11.68 -1.83 -2.90
CA ALA A 147 11.07 -0.60 -2.41
C ALA A 147 12.10 0.42 -1.94
N SER A 148 13.14 -0.01 -1.21
CA SER A 148 14.25 0.87 -0.79
C SER A 148 15.06 1.44 -1.95
N ASN A 149 15.04 0.76 -3.11
CA ASN A 149 15.63 1.23 -4.36
C ASN A 149 14.67 2.14 -5.16
N ASN A 150 13.63 2.69 -4.55
CA ASN A 150 12.56 3.48 -5.18
C ASN A 150 11.83 2.75 -6.34
N ASN A 151 11.75 1.41 -6.29
CA ASN A 151 11.15 0.56 -7.32
C ASN A 151 11.75 0.74 -8.73
N ILE A 152 13.02 1.20 -8.84
CA ILE A 152 13.67 1.37 -10.16
C ILE A 152 14.06 0.00 -10.73
N GLN A 153 13.89 -0.17 -12.05
CA GLN A 153 14.18 -1.43 -12.77
C GLN A 153 15.63 -1.92 -12.56
N MET A 154 16.60 -1.01 -12.48
CA MET A 154 18.00 -1.33 -12.20
C MET A 154 18.23 -1.94 -10.79
N GLY A 155 17.30 -1.71 -9.86
CA GLY A 155 17.37 -2.21 -8.48
C GLY A 155 17.01 -3.68 -8.32
N VAL A 156 16.36 -4.31 -9.32
CA VAL A 156 15.82 -5.69 -9.24
C VAL A 156 16.90 -6.70 -8.87
N ASN A 157 18.04 -6.69 -9.55
CA ASN A 157 19.08 -7.68 -9.30
C ASN A 157 19.62 -7.60 -7.87
N SER A 158 19.80 -6.38 -7.32
CA SER A 158 20.20 -6.19 -5.92
C SER A 158 19.12 -6.63 -4.91
N ALA A 159 17.84 -6.58 -5.30
CA ALA A 159 16.73 -7.08 -4.50
C ALA A 159 16.71 -8.61 -4.47
N ILE A 160 16.93 -9.25 -5.63
CA ILE A 160 17.05 -10.71 -5.74
C ILE A 160 18.27 -11.21 -4.95
N VAL A 161 19.41 -10.52 -5.01
CA VAL A 161 20.59 -10.81 -4.17
C VAL A 161 20.24 -10.82 -2.68
N VAL A 162 19.48 -9.85 -2.18
CA VAL A 162 19.02 -9.83 -0.78
C VAL A 162 18.09 -11.01 -0.46
N GLY A 163 17.24 -11.43 -1.39
CA GLY A 163 16.46 -12.68 -1.27
C GLY A 163 17.34 -13.93 -1.16
N ILE A 164 18.38 -14.05 -1.99
CA ILE A 164 19.33 -15.17 -1.96
C ILE A 164 20.12 -15.18 -0.64
N LEU A 165 20.53 -14.02 -0.13
CA LEU A 165 21.15 -13.91 1.21
C LEU A 165 20.20 -14.35 2.33
N GLN A 166 18.89 -14.05 2.23
CA GLN A 166 17.89 -14.56 3.17
C GLN A 166 17.72 -16.09 3.06
N PHE A 167 17.79 -16.68 1.87
CA PHE A 167 17.83 -18.13 1.70
C PHE A 167 19.08 -18.75 2.37
N ILE A 168 20.27 -18.17 2.15
CA ILE A 168 21.53 -18.58 2.80
C ILE A 168 21.40 -18.59 4.33
N ASN A 169 20.85 -17.51 4.91
CA ASN A 169 20.64 -17.42 6.35
C ASN A 169 19.72 -18.56 6.85
N SER A 170 18.63 -18.80 6.14
CA SER A 170 17.66 -19.85 6.47
C SER A 170 18.27 -21.26 6.39
N VAL A 171 19.12 -21.52 5.39
CA VAL A 171 19.90 -22.78 5.30
C VAL A 171 20.88 -22.93 6.46
N ASN A 172 21.53 -21.84 6.92
CA ASN A 172 22.43 -21.89 8.08
C ASN A 172 21.69 -22.22 9.39
N LEU A 173 20.48 -21.69 9.57
CA LEU A 173 19.62 -22.00 10.70
C LEU A 173 19.20 -23.48 10.69
N LEU A 174 18.81 -24.00 9.52
CA LEU A 174 18.50 -25.42 9.34
C LEU A 174 19.71 -26.34 9.62
N LYS A 175 20.92 -25.96 9.19
CA LYS A 175 22.17 -26.65 9.56
C LYS A 175 22.42 -26.67 11.08
N ALA A 176 22.00 -25.63 11.79
CA ALA A 176 22.08 -25.55 13.25
C ALA A 176 20.95 -26.33 13.97
N GLY A 177 20.08 -27.03 13.23
CA GLY A 177 18.90 -27.73 13.77
C GLY A 177 17.73 -26.81 14.09
N ILE A 178 17.81 -25.52 13.74
CA ILE A 178 16.76 -24.53 13.95
C ILE A 178 15.77 -24.65 12.79
N CYS A 179 14.81 -25.55 12.98
CA CYS A 179 13.75 -25.89 12.02
C CYS A 179 12.62 -24.85 11.94
N CYS A 180 12.77 -23.72 12.63
CA CYS A 180 11.89 -22.57 12.60
C CYS A 180 12.61 -21.35 13.20
N ASP A 181 12.68 -20.27 12.42
CA ASP A 181 13.16 -18.97 12.84
C ASP A 181 12.34 -17.92 12.09
N TYR A 182 11.15 -17.63 12.63
CA TYR A 182 10.31 -16.54 12.15
C TYR A 182 10.19 -15.52 13.26
N SER A 183 10.65 -14.30 12.97
CA SER A 183 10.37 -13.16 13.81
C SER A 183 8.87 -12.83 13.75
N LYS A 184 8.40 -12.12 14.77
CA LYS A 184 7.07 -11.52 14.79
C LYS A 184 6.76 -10.71 13.52
N ASP A 185 7.74 -9.99 12.97
CA ASP A 185 7.57 -9.21 11.74
C ASP A 185 7.45 -10.08 10.47
N ASP A 186 8.15 -11.22 10.41
CA ASP A 186 7.97 -12.21 9.31
C ASP A 186 6.53 -12.72 9.30
N ILE A 187 5.99 -13.05 10.49
CA ILE A 187 4.64 -13.58 10.69
C ILE A 187 3.58 -12.52 10.36
N LEU A 188 3.73 -11.29 10.86
CA LEU A 188 2.85 -10.18 10.54
C LEU A 188 2.82 -9.88 9.02
N SER A 189 3.96 -10.02 8.35
CA SER A 189 4.10 -9.77 6.90
C SER A 189 3.47 -10.88 6.07
N LEU A 190 3.69 -12.15 6.43
CA LEU A 190 3.00 -13.31 5.86
C LEU A 190 1.48 -13.20 5.97
N MET A 191 0.97 -12.85 7.16
CA MET A 191 -0.48 -12.75 7.35
C MET A 191 -1.07 -11.67 6.45
N LYS A 192 -0.39 -10.50 6.34
CA LYS A 192 -0.77 -9.42 5.41
C LYS A 192 -0.74 -9.84 3.95
N SER A 193 0.30 -10.54 3.48
CA SER A 193 0.39 -10.99 2.08
C SER A 193 -0.61 -12.09 1.73
N ASN A 194 -1.05 -12.87 2.72
CA ASN A 194 -2.18 -13.77 2.61
C ASN A 194 -3.55 -13.07 2.67
N GLY A 195 -3.60 -11.74 2.75
CA GLY A 195 -4.82 -10.94 2.79
C GLY A 195 -5.52 -10.88 4.15
N PHE A 196 -4.81 -11.20 5.25
CA PHE A 196 -5.30 -10.95 6.60
C PHE A 196 -4.95 -9.53 7.06
N MET A 197 -5.92 -8.85 7.65
CA MET A 197 -5.75 -7.62 8.41
C MET A 197 -5.53 -7.96 9.89
N GLN A 198 -4.53 -7.35 10.53
CA GLN A 198 -4.38 -7.42 11.98
C GLN A 198 -5.46 -6.54 12.65
N ILE A 199 -6.23 -7.09 13.58
CA ILE A 199 -7.18 -6.30 14.39
C ILE A 199 -6.46 -5.77 15.64
N PRO A 200 -6.41 -4.45 15.87
CA PRO A 200 -5.78 -3.89 17.07
C PRO A 200 -6.52 -4.28 18.36
N GLY A 201 -5.84 -4.99 19.26
CA GLY A 201 -6.36 -5.42 20.55
C GLY A 201 -5.61 -6.63 21.09
N THR A 202 -6.11 -7.22 22.18
CA THR A 202 -5.56 -8.45 22.78
C THR A 202 -6.61 -9.55 22.75
N ALA A 203 -6.30 -10.70 22.17
CA ALA A 203 -7.14 -11.89 22.35
C ALA A 203 -6.77 -12.59 23.66
N HIS A 204 -7.79 -13.14 24.32
CA HIS A 204 -7.65 -13.98 25.50
C HIS A 204 -8.55 -15.21 25.38
N LEU A 205 -7.93 -16.39 25.50
CA LEU A 205 -8.63 -17.65 25.70
C LEU A 205 -9.51 -17.60 26.96
N LEU A 206 -10.76 -18.05 26.84
CA LEU A 206 -11.60 -18.27 28.02
C LEU A 206 -11.19 -19.58 28.72
N PRO A 207 -10.91 -19.57 30.04
CA PRO A 207 -10.63 -20.79 30.79
C PRO A 207 -11.75 -21.82 30.63
N GLY A 208 -11.40 -23.02 30.15
CA GLY A 208 -12.36 -24.11 29.92
C GLY A 208 -12.79 -24.32 28.46
N GLY A 209 -12.23 -23.57 27.49
CA GLY A 209 -12.48 -23.75 26.04
C GLY A 209 -11.94 -25.05 25.41
N LEU A 210 -11.97 -26.19 26.10
CA LEU A 210 -11.47 -27.46 25.59
C LEU A 210 -12.53 -28.19 24.76
N GLY A 211 -12.44 -28.06 23.44
CA GLY A 211 -13.14 -28.93 22.49
C GLY A 211 -13.52 -28.23 21.19
N ILE A 212 -12.75 -28.50 20.13
CA ILE A 212 -13.18 -28.22 18.75
C ILE A 212 -14.38 -29.13 18.45
N THR A 213 -15.58 -28.65 18.72
CA THR A 213 -16.82 -29.30 18.30
C THR A 213 -17.30 -28.62 17.01
N PRO A 214 -17.42 -29.35 15.89
CA PRO A 214 -18.08 -28.83 14.70
C PRO A 214 -19.50 -28.42 15.06
N ARG A 215 -19.83 -27.13 14.91
CA ARG A 215 -21.19 -26.63 15.15
C ARG A 215 -21.98 -26.63 13.85
N SER A 216 -23.18 -27.19 13.89
CA SER A 216 -24.18 -26.98 12.84
C SER A 216 -24.45 -25.48 12.68
N GLY A 217 -24.38 -24.97 11.44
CA GLY A 217 -24.61 -23.54 11.15
C GLY A 217 -23.46 -22.81 10.43
N GLY A 218 -22.55 -23.52 9.76
CA GLY A 218 -21.52 -22.88 8.92
C GLY A 218 -20.29 -22.37 9.67
N ILE A 219 -20.03 -22.86 10.89
CA ILE A 219 -18.78 -22.61 11.61
C ILE A 219 -17.99 -23.92 11.75
N ILE A 220 -16.88 -24.03 11.01
CA ILE A 220 -16.01 -25.21 11.01
C ILE A 220 -14.95 -25.04 12.10
N GLY A 221 -15.23 -25.61 13.27
CA GLY A 221 -14.37 -25.53 14.45
C GLY A 221 -14.47 -24.18 15.17
N ALA A 222 -14.69 -24.22 16.48
CA ALA A 222 -14.67 -23.01 17.31
C ALA A 222 -14.22 -23.33 18.73
N ILE A 223 -13.14 -22.68 19.16
CA ILE A 223 -12.82 -22.48 20.57
C ILE A 223 -13.45 -21.13 20.97
N PRO A 224 -14.09 -20.98 22.15
CA PRO A 224 -14.65 -19.71 22.58
C PRO A 224 -13.56 -18.75 23.08
N PHE A 225 -13.39 -17.60 22.42
CA PHE A 225 -12.47 -16.53 22.83
C PHE A 225 -13.21 -15.23 23.16
N THR A 226 -12.54 -14.43 23.98
CA THR A 226 -12.83 -13.02 24.19
C THR A 226 -11.69 -12.17 23.64
N PHE A 227 -12.01 -11.22 22.77
CA PHE A 227 -11.06 -10.25 22.24
C PHE A 227 -11.33 -8.88 22.88
N SER A 228 -10.30 -8.22 23.41
CA SER A 228 -10.39 -6.90 24.04
C SER A 228 -9.76 -5.84 23.12
N ALA A 229 -10.57 -4.89 22.67
CA ALA A 229 -10.09 -3.72 21.93
C ALA A 229 -10.70 -2.45 22.53
N GLY A 230 -9.85 -1.47 22.87
CA GLY A 230 -10.29 -0.21 23.48
C GLY A 230 -11.05 -0.35 24.82
N GLY A 231 -10.90 -1.47 25.52
CA GLY A 231 -11.64 -1.80 26.74
C GLY A 231 -12.99 -2.50 26.52
N ALA A 232 -13.40 -2.76 25.28
CA ALA A 232 -14.60 -3.52 24.95
C ALA A 232 -14.26 -5.01 24.70
N THR A 233 -14.96 -5.90 25.40
CA THR A 233 -14.80 -7.36 25.25
C THR A 233 -15.77 -7.93 24.20
N LEU A 234 -15.22 -8.44 23.10
CA LEU A 234 -15.92 -9.01 21.97
C LEU A 234 -15.85 -10.54 22.03
N ASN A 235 -17.00 -11.22 22.07
CA ASN A 235 -17.08 -12.67 21.90
C ASN A 235 -17.05 -12.99 20.40
N LEU A 236 -15.90 -13.46 19.90
CA LEU A 236 -15.68 -13.66 18.45
C LEU A 236 -16.68 -14.66 17.85
N VAL A 237 -17.01 -15.73 18.57
CA VAL A 237 -18.01 -16.72 18.13
C VAL A 237 -19.40 -16.09 18.02
N SER A 238 -19.80 -15.26 19.00
CA SER A 238 -21.09 -14.54 18.95
C SER A 238 -21.16 -13.56 17.78
N ASN A 239 -20.07 -12.81 17.52
CA ASN A 239 -20.01 -11.87 16.40
C ASN A 239 -20.01 -12.60 15.05
N LEU A 240 -19.25 -13.68 14.90
CA LEU A 240 -19.25 -14.49 13.69
C LEU A 240 -20.64 -15.08 13.39
N ASN A 241 -21.36 -15.54 14.43
CA ASN A 241 -22.76 -15.97 14.29
C ASN A 241 -23.69 -14.80 13.88
N LYS A 242 -23.47 -13.57 14.38
CA LYS A 242 -24.25 -12.40 13.95
C LYS A 242 -24.03 -12.08 12.46
N GLU A 243 -22.79 -12.09 11.99
CA GLU A 243 -22.46 -11.88 10.57
C GLU A 243 -23.07 -12.99 9.69
N ILE A 244 -22.92 -14.27 10.08
CA ILE A 244 -23.52 -15.41 9.36
C ILE A 244 -25.06 -15.27 9.26
N ASN A 245 -25.72 -14.96 10.39
CA ASN A 245 -27.17 -14.78 10.42
C ASN A 245 -27.63 -13.55 9.63
N PHE A 246 -26.83 -12.48 9.62
CA PHE A 246 -27.07 -11.29 8.81
C PHE A 246 -27.04 -11.62 7.31
N PHE A 247 -26.00 -12.31 6.82
CA PHE A 247 -25.94 -12.72 5.41
C PHE A 247 -27.06 -13.71 5.05
N ALA A 248 -27.36 -14.66 5.94
CA ALA A 248 -28.49 -15.58 5.74
C ALA A 248 -29.83 -14.83 5.61
N SER A 249 -30.03 -13.73 6.34
CA SER A 249 -31.25 -12.90 6.27
C SER A 249 -31.45 -12.18 4.93
N ILE A 250 -30.37 -11.99 4.15
CA ILE A 250 -30.40 -11.41 2.80
C ILE A 250 -30.22 -12.48 1.70
N ASN A 251 -30.53 -13.74 2.00
CA ASN A 251 -30.37 -14.90 1.10
C ASN A 251 -28.94 -15.06 0.56
N LYS A 252 -27.93 -14.76 1.39
CA LYS A 252 -26.52 -14.98 1.10
C LYS A 252 -25.90 -15.99 2.07
N THR A 253 -25.12 -16.90 1.53
CA THR A 253 -24.37 -17.89 2.28
C THR A 253 -23.09 -17.27 2.82
N CYS A 254 -22.91 -17.32 4.14
CA CYS A 254 -21.68 -16.90 4.80
C CYS A 254 -21.14 -18.04 5.65
N THR A 255 -19.86 -18.36 5.49
CA THR A 255 -19.15 -19.39 6.27
C THR A 255 -18.10 -18.73 7.16
N GLY A 256 -18.10 -19.12 8.43
CA GLY A 256 -17.18 -18.60 9.44
C GLY A 256 -16.08 -19.59 9.79
N TYR A 257 -14.84 -19.13 9.79
CA TYR A 257 -13.67 -19.90 10.18
C TYR A 257 -13.01 -19.23 11.38
N LEU A 258 -12.66 -20.04 12.40
CA LEU A 258 -11.94 -19.60 13.57
C LEU A 258 -10.80 -20.58 13.85
N SER A 259 -9.58 -20.18 13.51
CA SER A 259 -8.38 -20.96 13.73
C SER A 259 -7.53 -20.32 14.82
N GLN A 260 -7.02 -21.11 15.76
CA GLN A 260 -5.89 -20.72 16.59
C GLN A 260 -4.70 -21.59 16.19
N ASN A 261 -3.52 -20.99 16.07
CA ASN A 261 -2.28 -21.77 16.09
C ASN A 261 -1.36 -21.27 17.22
N SER A 262 -1.01 -22.19 18.12
CA SER A 262 -0.03 -21.96 19.19
C SER A 262 1.40 -22.01 18.70
N ASP A 263 1.65 -22.60 17.53
CA ASP A 263 2.99 -22.67 16.95
C ASP A 263 2.96 -22.67 15.41
N LEU A 264 3.25 -21.53 14.78
CA LEU A 264 3.41 -21.44 13.33
C LEU A 264 4.58 -22.32 12.81
N CYS A 265 5.49 -22.74 13.70
CA CYS A 265 6.58 -23.68 13.42
C CYS A 265 6.15 -25.16 13.35
N ASP A 266 4.93 -25.53 13.71
CA ASP A 266 4.50 -26.94 13.61
C ASP A 266 3.88 -27.28 12.24
N GLY A 267 3.63 -26.26 11.41
CA GLY A 267 3.04 -26.37 10.08
C GLY A 267 1.53 -26.60 10.07
N LYS A 268 0.87 -26.75 11.23
CA LYS A 268 -0.59 -26.83 11.42
C LYS A 268 -1.26 -25.46 11.45
N PHE A 269 -0.64 -24.46 10.83
CA PHE A 269 -1.44 -23.57 10.01
C PHE A 269 -1.87 -24.40 8.80
N ASP A 270 -2.89 -25.25 8.99
CA ASP A 270 -3.65 -25.81 7.88
C ASP A 270 -4.23 -24.61 7.17
N ILE A 271 -3.53 -24.17 6.13
CA ILE A 271 -4.07 -23.25 5.16
C ILE A 271 -5.23 -24.04 4.57
N VAL A 272 -6.46 -23.69 4.97
CA VAL A 272 -7.70 -24.22 4.39
C VAL A 272 -7.87 -23.64 2.97
N SER A 273 -6.80 -23.69 2.16
CA SER A 273 -6.70 -23.05 0.83
C SER A 273 -7.64 -23.71 -0.16
N ASP A 274 -7.76 -25.02 -0.07
CA ASP A 274 -8.35 -25.82 -1.13
C ASP A 274 -9.89 -25.75 -1.05
N ASP A 275 -10.43 -25.75 0.17
CA ASP A 275 -11.84 -25.41 0.44
C ASP A 275 -12.13 -23.90 0.37
N PHE A 276 -11.12 -23.03 0.40
CA PHE A 276 -11.34 -21.59 0.19
C PHE A 276 -11.56 -21.24 -1.29
N LYS A 277 -10.78 -21.83 -2.21
CA LYS A 277 -10.82 -21.50 -3.64
C LYS A 277 -12.10 -21.95 -4.38
N SER A 278 -12.83 -22.94 -3.86
CA SER A 278 -13.81 -23.72 -4.64
C SER A 278 -15.27 -23.21 -4.68
N SER A 279 -15.59 -22.03 -4.16
CA SER A 279 -16.96 -21.49 -4.24
C SER A 279 -17.03 -19.96 -4.30
N THR A 280 -17.44 -19.41 -5.45
CA THR A 280 -17.59 -17.97 -5.70
C THR A 280 -18.77 -17.33 -4.99
N ASP A 281 -19.80 -18.11 -4.64
CA ASP A 281 -21.10 -17.55 -4.20
C ASP A 281 -21.23 -17.39 -2.68
N ASN A 282 -20.18 -17.78 -1.92
CA ASN A 282 -20.17 -17.82 -0.46
C ASN A 282 -19.21 -16.76 0.10
N ILE A 283 -19.72 -15.85 0.93
CA ILE A 283 -18.86 -14.96 1.73
C ILE A 283 -18.13 -15.81 2.78
N LYS A 284 -16.82 -15.63 2.92
CA LYS A 284 -16.02 -16.39 3.90
C LYS A 284 -15.30 -15.41 4.84
N ILE A 285 -15.63 -15.46 6.12
CA ILE A 285 -14.99 -14.67 7.18
C ILE A 285 -14.10 -15.59 8.00
N TRP A 286 -12.81 -15.27 8.08
CA TRP A 286 -11.83 -16.06 8.81
C TRP A 286 -11.14 -15.19 9.86
N TYR A 287 -11.28 -15.57 11.13
CA TYR A 287 -10.47 -15.08 12.23
C TYR A 287 -9.32 -16.06 12.52
N HIS A 288 -8.08 -15.57 12.51
CA HIS A 288 -6.91 -16.33 12.94
C HIS A 288 -6.31 -15.72 14.21
N ILE A 289 -6.07 -16.54 15.22
CA ILE A 289 -5.45 -16.14 16.48
C ILE A 289 -4.06 -16.77 16.54
N TRP A 290 -3.04 -15.92 16.65
CA TRP A 290 -1.66 -16.34 16.85
C TRP A 290 -1.25 -16.04 18.29
N ASP A 291 -0.78 -17.09 18.98
CA ASP A 291 -0.14 -17.01 20.30
C ASP A 291 1.28 -16.44 20.08
N ASP A 292 1.50 -15.20 20.53
CA ASP A 292 2.75 -14.46 20.31
C ASP A 292 3.79 -14.86 21.37
N PRO A 293 4.83 -15.65 21.05
CA PRO A 293 5.75 -16.16 22.05
C PRO A 293 6.60 -15.05 22.71
N GLU A 294 6.62 -13.84 22.13
CA GLU A 294 7.30 -12.67 22.67
C GLU A 294 6.40 -11.82 23.60
N SER A 295 5.10 -12.10 23.69
CA SER A 295 4.18 -11.29 24.50
C SER A 295 3.04 -12.09 25.13
N SER A 296 2.52 -11.65 26.27
CA SER A 296 1.38 -12.29 26.93
C SER A 296 0.01 -12.04 26.24
N ASN A 297 0.01 -11.60 24.98
CA ASN A 297 -1.17 -11.13 24.28
C ASN A 297 -1.26 -11.78 22.89
N ASP A 298 -2.29 -12.59 22.69
CA ASP A 298 -2.59 -13.18 21.39
C ASP A 298 -2.90 -12.09 20.36
N ILE A 299 -2.36 -12.23 19.14
CA ILE A 299 -2.65 -11.35 18.01
C ILE A 299 -3.83 -11.91 17.20
N LEU A 300 -4.88 -11.10 17.06
CA LEU A 300 -6.02 -11.41 16.22
C LEU A 300 -5.82 -10.87 14.79
N PHE A 301 -6.00 -11.75 13.83
CA PHE A 301 -6.04 -11.47 12.40
C PHE A 301 -7.43 -11.77 11.83
N GLN A 302 -7.86 -11.04 10.81
CA GLN A 302 -9.10 -11.27 10.09
C GLN A 302 -8.87 -11.22 8.58
N LYS A 303 -9.40 -12.20 7.86
CA LYS A 303 -9.52 -12.19 6.40
C LYS A 303 -11.00 -12.32 6.03
N ILE A 304 -11.43 -11.53 5.06
CA ILE A 304 -12.76 -11.65 4.45
C ILE A 304 -12.52 -11.88 2.96
N VAL A 305 -12.96 -13.04 2.46
CA VAL A 305 -12.91 -13.32 1.02
C VAL A 305 -14.21 -12.86 0.37
N ASP A 306 -14.05 -12.28 -0.81
CA ASP A 306 -14.99 -11.35 -1.43
C ASP A 306 -15.39 -10.18 -0.52
N TYR A 307 -14.36 -9.43 -0.07
CA TYR A 307 -14.54 -8.22 0.73
C TYR A 307 -15.41 -7.17 0.03
N LYS A 308 -15.38 -7.10 -1.30
CA LYS A 308 -16.18 -6.16 -2.09
C LYS A 308 -17.68 -6.49 -2.01
N THR A 309 -18.07 -7.73 -2.27
CA THR A 309 -19.47 -8.14 -2.09
C THR A 309 -19.90 -8.04 -0.62
N TYR A 310 -19.00 -8.34 0.33
CA TYR A 310 -19.27 -8.14 1.76
C TYR A 310 -19.59 -6.67 2.10
N THR A 311 -18.79 -5.70 1.65
CA THR A 311 -19.07 -4.28 1.93
C THR A 311 -20.31 -3.78 1.19
N GLU A 312 -20.45 -4.08 -0.11
CA GLU A 312 -21.60 -3.68 -0.92
C GLU A 312 -22.93 -4.18 -0.31
N LEU A 313 -22.99 -5.46 0.09
CA LEU A 313 -24.20 -6.02 0.72
C LEU A 313 -24.47 -5.46 2.11
N LYS A 314 -23.42 -5.21 2.91
CA LYS A 314 -23.58 -4.65 4.27
C LYS A 314 -24.11 -3.22 4.23
N THR A 315 -23.55 -2.39 3.34
CA THR A 315 -24.06 -1.06 3.02
C THR A 315 -25.51 -1.12 2.52
N LEU A 316 -25.82 -1.96 1.52
CA LEU A 316 -27.18 -2.08 0.97
C LEU A 316 -28.23 -2.49 2.02
N ALA A 317 -27.88 -3.39 2.95
CA ALA A 317 -28.79 -3.82 4.00
C ALA A 317 -29.01 -2.75 5.09
N ILE A 318 -27.98 -1.98 5.45
CA ILE A 318 -28.11 -0.83 6.37
C ILE A 318 -29.05 0.21 5.75
N TYR A 319 -28.80 0.63 4.51
CA TYR A 319 -29.69 1.53 3.76
C TYR A 319 -31.11 0.97 3.60
N GLY A 320 -31.27 -0.34 3.46
CA GLY A 320 -32.58 -1.00 3.38
C GLY A 320 -33.34 -0.98 4.72
N ALA A 321 -32.66 -1.27 5.82
CA ALA A 321 -33.23 -1.27 7.16
C ALA A 321 -33.69 0.14 7.58
N GLU A 322 -32.85 1.16 7.39
CA GLU A 322 -33.19 2.56 7.68
C GLU A 322 -34.39 3.05 6.87
N LYS A 323 -34.51 2.63 5.61
CA LYS A 323 -35.66 2.98 4.76
C LYS A 323 -36.97 2.28 5.16
N SER A 324 -36.89 1.19 5.93
CA SER A 324 -38.04 0.49 6.51
C SER A 324 -38.43 1.03 7.90
N ALA A 325 -37.48 1.63 8.62
CA ALA A 325 -37.66 2.20 9.96
C ALA A 325 -38.19 3.66 9.90
N GLY A 326 -39.40 3.83 9.38
CA GLY A 326 -40.07 5.14 9.37
C GLY A 326 -40.39 5.64 10.78
N CYS A 327 -39.66 6.67 11.23
CA CYS A 327 -39.93 7.54 12.39
C CYS A 327 -40.13 6.89 13.78
N GLU A 328 -39.21 7.16 14.71
CA GLU A 328 -39.52 7.92 15.95
C GLU A 328 -38.24 8.28 16.76
N GLU A 329 -38.20 9.50 17.32
CA GLU A 329 -37.13 9.94 18.24
C GLU A 329 -37.38 9.39 19.66
N THR A 330 -36.40 8.70 20.26
CA THR A 330 -36.27 8.65 21.73
C THR A 330 -34.81 8.73 22.19
N ASN A 331 -34.62 9.10 23.47
CA ASN A 331 -33.46 9.85 23.94
C ASN A 331 -32.35 9.01 24.62
N ARG A 332 -31.10 9.50 24.48
CA ARG A 332 -29.96 9.41 25.42
C ARG A 332 -29.39 8.03 25.79
N ALA A 333 -28.22 7.73 25.23
CA ALA A 333 -27.01 7.45 26.02
C ALA A 333 -25.73 7.58 25.16
N PHE A 334 -25.27 8.81 24.87
CA PHE A 334 -23.97 9.01 24.22
C PHE A 334 -22.86 9.25 25.24
N ASN A 335 -22.30 8.16 25.76
CA ASN A 335 -20.95 8.16 26.33
C ASN A 335 -19.93 8.20 25.19
N CYS A 336 -18.77 8.80 25.44
CA CYS A 336 -17.65 8.84 24.50
C CYS A 336 -17.11 7.42 24.23
N GLY A 337 -17.62 6.77 23.19
CA GLY A 337 -17.19 5.47 22.69
C GLY A 337 -17.03 5.52 21.16
N SER A 338 -16.31 4.55 20.60
CA SER A 338 -15.95 4.43 19.19
C SER A 338 -17.06 4.85 18.22
N PHE A 339 -16.78 5.83 17.36
CA PHE A 339 -17.60 6.16 16.20
C PHE A 339 -17.51 5.03 15.17
N ASP A 340 -18.61 4.29 14.99
CA ASP A 340 -18.85 3.62 13.71
C ASP A 340 -19.12 4.72 12.66
N ILE A 341 -18.28 4.76 11.63
CA ILE A 341 -18.41 5.71 10.52
C ILE A 341 -19.41 5.12 9.54
N THR A 342 -20.65 5.58 9.57
CA THR A 342 -21.64 5.23 8.55
C THR A 342 -21.35 5.93 7.23
N ASP A 343 -21.83 5.36 6.12
CA ASP A 343 -21.62 5.92 4.77
C ASP A 343 -22.18 7.34 4.63
N GLU A 344 -23.19 7.73 5.41
CA GLU A 344 -23.70 9.11 5.46
C GLU A 344 -22.66 10.10 6.01
N ILE A 345 -21.85 9.71 7.00
CA ILE A 345 -20.75 10.53 7.52
C ILE A 345 -19.63 10.64 6.47
N ALA A 346 -19.29 9.52 5.80
CA ALA A 346 -18.30 9.50 4.72
C ALA A 346 -18.70 10.39 3.53
N MET A 347 -19.94 10.26 3.05
CA MET A 347 -20.51 11.10 2.00
C MET A 347 -20.64 12.57 2.42
N GLY A 348 -21.01 12.82 3.68
CA GLY A 348 -21.09 14.17 4.24
C GLY A 348 -19.73 14.88 4.25
N LEU A 349 -18.68 14.18 4.67
CA LEU A 349 -17.29 14.67 4.60
C LEU A 349 -16.87 14.93 3.16
N GLY A 350 -16.99 13.94 2.26
CA GLY A 350 -16.61 14.10 0.85
C GLY A 350 -17.31 15.30 0.18
N THR A 351 -18.61 15.47 0.44
CA THR A 351 -19.39 16.59 -0.10
C THR A 351 -18.97 17.95 0.47
N GLY A 352 -18.70 18.03 1.77
CA GLY A 352 -18.16 19.23 2.41
C GLY A 352 -16.88 19.71 1.73
N TRP A 353 -15.93 18.79 1.50
CA TRP A 353 -14.63 19.09 0.88
C TRP A 353 -14.72 19.61 -0.56
N ILE A 354 -15.69 19.13 -1.34
CA ILE A 354 -15.97 19.61 -2.70
C ILE A 354 -16.45 21.08 -2.65
N ILE A 355 -17.39 21.38 -1.74
CA ILE A 355 -17.97 22.72 -1.57
C ILE A 355 -16.92 23.71 -1.02
N GLN A 356 -16.15 23.28 -0.02
CA GLN A 356 -15.00 23.99 0.53
C GLN A 356 -13.99 24.37 -0.58
N SER A 357 -13.65 23.41 -1.45
CA SER A 357 -12.69 23.62 -2.56
C SER A 357 -13.22 24.60 -3.61
N ALA A 358 -14.49 24.46 -4.03
CA ALA A 358 -15.10 25.40 -4.97
C ALA A 358 -15.13 26.84 -4.42
N TYR A 359 -15.45 27.02 -3.13
CA TYR A 359 -15.40 28.33 -2.49
C TYR A 359 -13.98 28.88 -2.37
N LYS A 360 -12.99 28.02 -2.10
CA LYS A 360 -11.57 28.40 -2.04
C LYS A 360 -11.07 28.98 -3.37
N THR A 361 -11.54 28.48 -4.50
CA THR A 361 -11.22 29.01 -5.84
C THR A 361 -11.86 30.37 -6.08
N MET A 362 -13.10 30.59 -5.63
CA MET A 362 -13.77 31.90 -5.71
C MET A 362 -13.20 32.94 -4.73
N VAL A 363 -12.75 32.51 -3.56
CA VAL A 363 -12.21 33.37 -2.49
C VAL A 363 -10.87 32.82 -2.00
N PRO A 364 -9.75 33.06 -2.73
CA PRO A 364 -8.44 32.50 -2.41
C PRO A 364 -7.88 32.86 -1.03
N SER A 365 -8.37 33.93 -0.39
CA SER A 365 -8.00 34.28 0.98
C SER A 365 -8.52 33.33 2.04
N SER A 366 -9.61 32.60 1.77
CA SER A 366 -10.29 31.73 2.73
C SER A 366 -9.38 30.61 3.29
N LYS A 367 -9.74 30.09 4.47
CA LYS A 367 -9.13 28.90 5.08
C LYS A 367 -10.23 27.85 5.25
N LEU A 368 -9.85 26.59 5.05
CA LEU A 368 -10.70 25.42 5.17
C LEU A 368 -10.36 24.70 6.48
N GLU A 369 -11.34 24.00 7.09
CA GLU A 369 -11.15 23.23 8.32
C GLU A 369 -10.45 24.04 9.42
N TYR A 370 -10.94 25.26 9.68
CA TYR A 370 -10.27 26.20 10.56
C TYR A 370 -10.49 25.82 12.03
N SER A 371 -9.39 25.47 12.70
CA SER A 371 -9.37 25.06 14.10
C SER A 371 -9.64 26.23 15.05
N ILE A 372 -10.67 26.10 15.89
CA ILE A 372 -11.12 27.08 16.88
C ILE A 372 -11.07 26.41 18.27
N PRO A 373 -10.27 26.92 19.22
CA PRO A 373 -10.18 26.38 20.57
C PRO A 373 -11.55 26.32 21.27
N ASN A 374 -11.79 25.28 22.06
CA ASN A 374 -12.99 25.07 22.88
C ASN A 374 -14.33 25.10 22.12
N ALA A 375 -14.30 24.92 20.79
CA ALA A 375 -15.50 24.90 19.96
C ALA A 375 -15.96 23.49 19.54
N GLY A 376 -15.23 22.44 19.94
CA GLY A 376 -15.63 21.05 19.75
C GLY A 376 -16.78 20.64 20.67
N LYS A 377 -17.38 19.47 20.42
CA LYS A 377 -18.48 18.92 21.24
C LYS A 377 -18.08 18.48 22.66
N CYS A 378 -16.79 18.50 23.00
CA CYS A 378 -16.24 18.16 24.31
C CYS A 378 -15.43 19.35 24.85
N GLU A 379 -15.50 19.61 26.16
CA GLU A 379 -15.06 20.85 26.82
C GLU A 379 -13.54 21.15 26.77
N SER A 380 -12.74 20.32 26.09
CA SER A 380 -11.29 20.50 25.90
C SER A 380 -10.84 20.42 24.43
N ASN A 381 -11.77 20.29 23.47
CA ASN A 381 -11.44 19.97 22.09
C ASN A 381 -11.60 21.17 21.15
N PHE A 382 -10.67 21.26 20.19
CA PHE A 382 -10.81 22.15 19.04
C PHE A 382 -12.06 21.76 18.24
N GLY A 383 -12.80 22.78 17.80
CA GLY A 383 -13.83 22.64 16.77
C GLY A 383 -13.26 23.08 15.43
N TYR A 384 -13.70 22.48 14.33
CA TYR A 384 -13.24 22.80 12.99
C TYR A 384 -14.42 23.40 12.22
N ALA A 385 -14.29 24.67 11.83
CA ALA A 385 -15.28 25.32 10.97
C ALA A 385 -14.93 25.05 9.52
N ASP A 386 -15.90 24.58 8.71
CA ASP A 386 -15.70 24.20 7.31
C ASP A 386 -14.94 25.27 6.51
N ILE A 387 -15.34 26.54 6.63
CA ILE A 387 -14.77 27.67 5.88
C ILE A 387 -14.69 28.91 6.78
N VAL A 388 -13.57 29.63 6.74
CA VAL A 388 -13.45 30.99 7.31
C VAL A 388 -12.75 31.96 6.36
N ASN A 389 -13.01 33.27 6.51
CA ASN A 389 -12.31 34.32 5.74
C ASN A 389 -11.41 35.20 6.67
N PRO A 390 -10.06 35.13 6.54
CA PRO A 390 -9.13 35.52 7.60
C PRO A 390 -8.69 36.99 7.78
N ILE A 391 -8.90 38.02 6.95
CA ILE A 391 -9.96 38.26 5.95
C ILE A 391 -11.14 39.00 6.60
N THR A 392 -12.35 38.84 6.09
CA THR A 392 -13.54 39.60 6.56
C THR A 392 -14.03 39.28 7.98
N GLY A 393 -13.56 38.19 8.58
CA GLY A 393 -14.05 37.70 9.88
C GLY A 393 -15.20 36.70 9.77
N ASP A 394 -15.63 36.38 8.56
CA ASP A 394 -16.72 35.46 8.31
C ASP A 394 -16.34 33.99 8.62
N ILE A 395 -17.27 33.25 9.21
CA ILE A 395 -17.22 31.82 9.49
C ILE A 395 -18.46 31.15 8.88
N TRP A 396 -18.28 30.02 8.20
CA TRP A 396 -19.35 29.18 7.67
C TRP A 396 -19.19 27.71 8.07
N GLU A 397 -20.34 27.04 8.24
CA GLU A 397 -20.50 25.59 8.32
C GLU A 397 -21.32 25.10 7.12
N ILE A 398 -21.04 23.91 6.62
CA ILE A 398 -21.71 23.25 5.50
C ILE A 398 -22.53 22.08 6.05
N LYS A 399 -23.80 21.97 5.64
CA LYS A 399 -24.72 20.89 6.04
C LYS A 399 -25.61 20.44 4.87
N PRO A 400 -26.06 19.18 4.82
CA PRO A 400 -27.12 18.80 3.89
C PRO A 400 -28.41 19.57 4.23
N GLU A 401 -29.25 19.84 3.23
CA GLU A 401 -30.50 20.57 3.42
C GLU A 401 -31.60 19.70 4.06
N THR A 402 -31.43 19.37 5.34
CA THR A 402 -32.44 18.70 6.18
C THR A 402 -32.74 19.52 7.43
N PRO A 403 -33.98 19.49 7.99
CA PRO A 403 -34.32 20.28 9.17
C PRO A 403 -33.39 20.05 10.39
N GLY A 404 -32.98 18.79 10.62
CA GLY A 404 -32.06 18.42 11.70
C GLY A 404 -30.65 18.97 11.49
N SER A 405 -30.07 18.77 10.29
CA SER A 405 -28.73 19.25 9.97
C SER A 405 -28.65 20.78 9.92
N ILE A 406 -29.72 21.46 9.49
CA ILE A 406 -29.86 22.92 9.53
C ILE A 406 -29.81 23.44 10.97
N LYS A 407 -30.59 22.84 11.89
CA LYS A 407 -30.60 23.23 13.31
C LYS A 407 -29.19 23.08 13.93
N LEU A 408 -28.57 21.92 13.75
CA LEU A 408 -27.22 21.63 14.26
C LEU A 408 -26.18 22.61 13.68
N GLY A 409 -26.24 22.90 12.38
CA GLY A 409 -25.35 23.87 11.74
C GLY A 409 -25.44 25.27 12.36
N LYS A 410 -26.65 25.78 12.63
CA LYS A 410 -26.82 27.09 13.31
C LYS A 410 -26.21 27.10 14.70
N GLU A 411 -26.37 26.03 15.47
CA GLU A 411 -25.81 25.88 16.82
C GLU A 411 -24.27 25.83 16.78
N GLN A 412 -23.68 25.05 15.85
CA GLN A 412 -22.23 24.97 15.63
C GLN A 412 -21.63 26.32 15.22
N VAL A 413 -22.20 26.99 14.21
CA VAL A 413 -21.73 28.30 13.71
C VAL A 413 -21.75 29.35 14.81
N LYS A 414 -22.81 29.38 15.62
CA LYS A 414 -22.90 30.27 16.77
C LYS A 414 -21.78 29.99 17.79
N ASN A 415 -21.52 28.72 18.10
CA ASN A 415 -20.42 28.34 18.98
C ASN A 415 -19.06 28.76 18.39
N TYR A 416 -18.77 28.45 17.12
CA TYR A 416 -17.53 28.84 16.43
C TYR A 416 -17.28 30.35 16.49
N VAL A 417 -18.29 31.17 16.21
CA VAL A 417 -18.17 32.64 16.28
C VAL A 417 -17.97 33.11 17.71
N THR A 418 -18.65 32.54 18.71
CA THR A 418 -18.41 32.87 20.12
C THR A 418 -16.99 32.52 20.56
N GLN A 419 -16.54 31.29 20.32
CA GLN A 419 -15.22 30.83 20.77
C GLN A 419 -14.08 31.50 20.00
N ALA A 420 -14.22 31.73 18.69
CA ALA A 420 -13.21 32.45 17.90
C ALA A 420 -13.07 33.91 18.37
N ASN A 421 -14.15 34.56 18.81
CA ASN A 421 -14.07 35.89 19.44
C ASN A 421 -13.44 35.87 20.84
N ILE A 422 -13.31 34.72 21.51
CA ILE A 422 -12.58 34.60 22.77
C ILE A 422 -11.10 34.29 22.51
N TYR A 423 -10.82 33.28 21.67
CA TYR A 423 -9.48 32.67 21.55
C TYR A 423 -8.71 33.03 20.27
N CYS A 424 -9.36 33.58 19.24
CA CYS A 424 -8.74 33.88 17.94
C CYS A 424 -8.65 35.40 17.66
N GLN A 425 -8.29 36.17 18.69
CA GLN A 425 -8.09 37.63 18.65
C GLN A 425 -6.81 38.02 17.86
N PRO A 426 -6.67 39.28 17.35
CA PRO A 426 -7.50 40.49 17.55
C PRO A 426 -8.70 40.62 16.58
N LYS A 427 -9.04 39.53 15.87
CA LYS A 427 -10.06 39.53 14.83
C LYS A 427 -11.47 39.55 15.44
N LYS A 428 -12.35 40.41 14.91
CA LYS A 428 -13.80 40.32 15.13
C LYS A 428 -14.40 39.27 14.20
N TRP A 429 -14.68 38.09 14.74
CA TRP A 429 -15.33 37.01 13.99
C TRP A 429 -16.85 37.20 13.97
N LYS A 430 -17.49 36.77 12.88
CA LYS A 430 -18.94 36.89 12.66
C LYS A 430 -19.44 35.73 11.80
N GLN A 431 -20.74 35.51 11.86
CA GLN A 431 -21.40 34.54 10.98
C GLN A 431 -21.32 35.03 9.53
N GLY A 432 -20.88 34.17 8.62
CA GLY A 432 -20.58 34.56 7.25
C GLY A 432 -21.81 34.85 6.40
N THR A 433 -21.88 36.05 5.84
CA THR A 433 -22.96 36.51 4.95
C THR A 433 -22.51 36.53 3.50
N GLY A 434 -23.38 36.14 2.57
CA GLY A 434 -23.11 36.28 1.13
C GLY A 434 -22.26 35.16 0.51
N PHE A 435 -22.37 33.93 1.02
CA PHE A 435 -21.87 32.77 0.27
C PHE A 435 -22.70 32.62 -1.02
N PRO A 436 -22.09 32.58 -2.21
CA PRO A 436 -22.81 32.60 -3.48
C PRO A 436 -23.69 31.35 -3.66
N ILE A 437 -24.82 31.51 -4.34
CA ILE A 437 -25.59 30.35 -4.82
C ILE A 437 -24.82 29.77 -5.99
N THR A 438 -24.33 28.54 -5.83
CA THR A 438 -23.45 27.87 -6.78
C THR A 438 -23.94 26.44 -6.99
N ILE A 439 -23.82 25.93 -8.22
CA ILE A 439 -23.97 24.51 -8.52
C ILE A 439 -22.56 23.94 -8.64
N VAL A 440 -22.28 22.85 -7.94
CA VAL A 440 -21.00 22.12 -8.05
C VAL A 440 -21.30 20.67 -8.40
N TYR A 441 -20.69 20.17 -9.47
CA TYR A 441 -20.86 18.79 -9.90
C TYR A 441 -20.24 17.82 -8.89
N ASN A 442 -20.82 16.64 -8.74
CA ASN A 442 -20.31 15.62 -7.85
C ASN A 442 -19.23 14.78 -8.57
N PRO A 443 -17.92 14.89 -8.23
CA PRO A 443 -16.86 14.14 -8.89
C PRO A 443 -16.87 12.65 -8.56
N MET A 444 -17.69 12.20 -7.61
CA MET A 444 -17.90 10.77 -7.34
C MET A 444 -19.07 10.20 -8.15
N PHE A 445 -20.01 11.06 -8.59
CA PHE A 445 -21.24 10.67 -9.26
C PHE A 445 -21.58 11.70 -10.36
N PRO A 446 -21.03 11.59 -11.59
CA PRO A 446 -21.17 12.61 -12.64
C PRO A 446 -22.60 12.92 -13.13
N LYS A 447 -23.57 12.07 -12.73
CA LYS A 447 -25.01 12.26 -12.94
C LYS A 447 -25.68 13.11 -11.86
N ASP A 448 -24.94 13.52 -10.84
CA ASP A 448 -25.42 14.29 -9.70
C ASP A 448 -24.72 15.65 -9.61
N GLU A 449 -25.47 16.66 -9.17
CA GLU A 449 -24.99 17.99 -8.85
C GLU A 449 -25.40 18.38 -7.42
N PHE A 450 -24.60 19.24 -6.79
CA PHE A 450 -24.93 19.86 -5.52
C PHE A 450 -25.37 21.30 -5.75
N LYS A 451 -26.64 21.58 -5.49
CA LYS A 451 -27.14 22.95 -5.44
C LYS A 451 -26.82 23.53 -4.06
N ILE A 452 -25.88 24.46 -4.01
CA ILE A 452 -25.37 25.07 -2.78
C ILE A 452 -26.01 26.44 -2.59
N LYS A 453 -26.43 26.75 -1.36
CA LYS A 453 -27.01 28.06 -1.02
C LYS A 453 -26.76 28.45 0.44
N ASN A 454 -26.59 29.75 0.68
CA ASN A 454 -26.66 30.33 2.01
C ASN A 454 -28.14 30.46 2.41
N ILE A 455 -28.58 29.78 3.48
CA ILE A 455 -29.95 29.91 4.00
C ILE A 455 -30.05 30.81 5.23
N ASP A 456 -28.96 30.90 5.99
CA ASP A 456 -28.85 31.67 7.22
C ASP A 456 -27.40 32.16 7.38
N PRO A 457 -27.15 33.26 8.12
CA PRO A 457 -25.80 33.73 8.39
C PRO A 457 -24.88 32.62 8.93
N GLY A 458 -23.79 32.39 8.20
CA GLY A 458 -22.79 31.36 8.47
C GLY A 458 -23.23 29.92 8.21
N LEU A 459 -24.43 29.66 7.68
CA LEU A 459 -24.87 28.32 7.31
C LEU A 459 -25.03 28.17 5.80
N VAL A 460 -24.18 27.34 5.22
CA VAL A 460 -24.25 26.88 3.84
C VAL A 460 -24.96 25.53 3.83
N THR A 461 -25.95 25.39 2.94
CA THR A 461 -26.61 24.11 2.71
C THR A 461 -26.41 23.62 1.29
N TYR A 462 -26.41 22.30 1.13
CA TYR A 462 -26.43 21.65 -0.17
C TYR A 462 -27.62 20.71 -0.32
N GLU A 463 -28.19 20.72 -1.52
CA GLU A 463 -29.19 19.75 -1.96
C GLU A 463 -28.56 18.93 -3.10
N LYS A 464 -28.50 17.60 -2.96
CA LYS A 464 -28.06 16.70 -4.03
C LYS A 464 -29.22 16.52 -5.02
N LYS A 465 -28.99 16.84 -6.31
CA LYS A 465 -29.97 16.69 -7.39
C LYS A 465 -29.39 15.84 -8.53
N PRO A 466 -30.21 15.10 -9.28
CA PRO A 466 -29.83 14.61 -10.59
C PRO A 466 -29.54 15.78 -11.53
N ARG A 467 -28.41 15.71 -12.25
CA ARG A 467 -27.97 16.67 -13.27
C ARG A 467 -28.98 16.68 -14.42
N GLN A 468 -29.61 17.83 -14.69
CA GLN A 468 -30.74 17.90 -15.63
C GLN A 468 -30.32 17.97 -17.11
N SER A 469 -29.06 18.31 -17.41
CA SER A 469 -28.52 18.41 -18.78
C SER A 469 -27.05 17.97 -18.85
N PRO A 470 -26.57 17.42 -19.99
CA PRO A 470 -25.14 17.33 -20.30
C PRO A 470 -24.49 18.73 -20.29
N PRO A 471 -23.16 18.84 -20.09
CA PRO A 471 -22.50 20.14 -19.94
C PRO A 471 -22.67 21.05 -21.15
N CYS A 472 -23.05 22.30 -20.88
CA CYS A 472 -22.48 23.44 -21.59
C CYS A 472 -21.12 23.75 -20.93
N ASP A 473 -20.21 24.42 -21.64
CA ASP A 473 -18.86 24.72 -21.13
C ASP A 473 -18.93 25.51 -19.82
N TYR A 474 -18.35 24.95 -18.75
CA TYR A 474 -18.20 25.59 -17.44
C TYR A 474 -16.72 25.60 -17.05
N PRO A 475 -16.23 26.64 -16.35
CA PRO A 475 -14.83 26.74 -15.97
C PRO A 475 -14.44 25.59 -15.05
N ALA A 476 -13.32 24.93 -15.36
CA ALA A 476 -12.80 23.81 -14.59
C ALA A 476 -12.63 24.16 -13.10
N ILE A 477 -13.15 23.29 -12.22
CA ILE A 477 -12.97 23.43 -10.78
C ILE A 477 -11.56 22.94 -10.42
N THR A 478 -10.61 23.86 -10.32
CA THR A 478 -9.26 23.55 -9.83
C THR A 478 -9.34 23.09 -8.37
N VAL A 479 -9.20 21.78 -8.13
CA VAL A 479 -9.06 21.24 -6.76
C VAL A 479 -7.64 21.51 -6.27
N PRO A 480 -7.44 22.22 -5.14
CA PRO A 480 -6.11 22.44 -4.58
C PRO A 480 -5.37 21.13 -4.33
N SER A 481 -4.08 21.05 -4.70
CA SER A 481 -3.29 19.82 -4.63
C SER A 481 -3.16 19.25 -3.21
N ASP A 482 -3.22 20.10 -2.19
CA ASP A 482 -3.24 19.69 -0.78
C ASP A 482 -4.59 19.11 -0.34
N ALA A 483 -5.70 19.61 -0.89
CA ALA A 483 -7.04 19.03 -0.70
C ALA A 483 -7.17 17.69 -1.42
N LEU A 484 -6.74 17.61 -2.69
CA LEU A 484 -6.66 16.35 -3.44
C LEU A 484 -5.82 15.30 -2.69
N ARG A 485 -4.65 15.68 -2.17
CA ARG A 485 -3.80 14.79 -1.37
C ARG A 485 -4.45 14.34 -0.05
N ARG A 486 -5.29 15.17 0.58
CA ARG A 486 -6.04 14.79 1.78
C ARG A 486 -7.21 13.86 1.45
N MET A 487 -7.90 14.08 0.34
CA MET A 487 -8.91 13.15 -0.19
C MET A 487 -8.27 11.79 -0.51
N LEU A 488 -7.16 11.77 -1.27
CA LEU A 488 -6.39 10.55 -1.56
C LEU A 488 -6.04 9.78 -0.29
N LYS A 489 -5.41 10.43 0.70
CA LYS A 489 -5.07 9.81 2.00
C LYS A 489 -6.28 9.34 2.81
N TRP A 490 -7.41 10.04 2.70
CA TRP A 490 -8.65 9.60 3.34
C TRP A 490 -9.20 8.35 2.64
N TYR A 491 -9.18 8.29 1.31
CA TYR A 491 -9.59 7.11 0.55
C TYR A 491 -8.64 5.92 0.75
N GLU A 492 -7.31 6.14 0.72
CA GLU A 492 -6.31 5.12 1.06
C GLU A 492 -6.58 4.46 2.43
N LYS A 493 -7.01 5.27 3.40
CA LYS A 493 -7.29 4.82 4.77
C LYS A 493 -8.63 4.08 4.93
N HIS A 494 -9.66 4.38 4.12
CA HIS A 494 -11.02 3.88 4.36
C HIS A 494 -11.61 3.03 3.22
N ALA A 495 -11.04 3.07 2.01
CA ALA A 495 -11.54 2.35 0.82
C ALA A 495 -10.65 1.18 0.37
N ASN A 496 -9.52 0.91 1.03
CA ASN A 496 -8.52 -0.09 0.65
C ASN A 496 -7.96 0.05 -0.79
N LEU A 497 -8.09 1.23 -1.39
CA LEU A 497 -7.50 1.56 -2.70
C LEU A 497 -6.17 2.28 -2.46
N SER A 498 -5.10 1.84 -3.13
CA SER A 498 -3.79 2.49 -3.03
C SER A 498 -3.78 3.87 -3.70
N GLU A 499 -2.81 4.73 -3.33
CA GLU A 499 -2.57 6.01 -4.04
C GLU A 499 -2.38 5.77 -5.55
N LYS A 500 -1.80 4.62 -5.92
CA LYS A 500 -1.55 4.20 -7.31
C LYS A 500 -2.83 3.93 -8.10
N GLU A 501 -3.91 3.49 -7.45
CA GLU A 501 -5.21 3.20 -8.11
C GLU A 501 -6.12 4.43 -8.16
N LEU A 502 -6.17 5.20 -7.07
CA LEU A 502 -7.00 6.40 -6.98
C LEU A 502 -6.49 7.55 -7.87
N LYS A 503 -5.18 7.74 -7.96
CA LYS A 503 -4.59 8.92 -8.62
C LYS A 503 -4.83 8.91 -10.15
N PRO A 504 -4.65 7.80 -10.89
CA PRO A 504 -5.03 7.74 -12.30
C PRO A 504 -6.56 7.78 -12.49
N ALA A 505 -7.35 7.20 -11.60
CA ALA A 505 -8.80 7.25 -11.68
C ALA A 505 -9.32 8.70 -11.55
N ILE A 506 -8.82 9.46 -10.56
CA ILE A 506 -9.18 10.86 -10.34
C ILE A 506 -8.60 11.77 -11.44
N VAL A 507 -7.36 11.55 -11.90
CA VAL A 507 -6.78 12.34 -13.01
C VAL A 507 -7.53 12.10 -14.32
N LYS A 508 -7.83 10.84 -14.66
CA LYS A 508 -8.64 10.49 -15.83
C LYS A 508 -10.05 11.08 -15.74
N TYR A 509 -10.63 11.12 -14.53
CA TYR A 509 -11.93 11.74 -14.28
C TYR A 509 -11.90 13.26 -14.45
N LEU A 510 -10.91 13.95 -13.88
CA LEU A 510 -10.73 15.40 -14.02
C LEU A 510 -10.42 15.82 -15.47
N ALA A 511 -9.75 14.96 -16.24
CA ALA A 511 -9.44 15.17 -17.65
C ALA A 511 -10.63 14.96 -18.61
N PHE A 512 -11.79 14.46 -18.12
CA PHE A 512 -12.94 14.15 -18.98
C PHE A 512 -13.89 15.34 -19.23
N GLU A 513 -13.77 16.45 -18.50
CA GLU A 513 -14.59 17.66 -18.71
C GLU A 513 -13.79 18.92 -19.13
N ASP A 514 -12.44 18.92 -19.15
CA ASP A 514 -11.65 20.03 -19.72
C ASP A 514 -10.29 19.55 -20.31
N HIS A 515 -10.09 19.80 -21.60
CA HIS A 515 -8.92 19.36 -22.36
C HIS A 515 -7.69 20.28 -22.15
N GLU A 516 -7.87 21.53 -21.71
CA GLU A 516 -6.74 22.42 -21.36
C GLU A 516 -6.18 22.06 -19.97
N LEU A 517 -7.05 21.74 -19.00
CA LEU A 517 -6.60 21.38 -17.64
C LEU A 517 -5.71 20.12 -17.64
N ALA A 518 -6.00 19.16 -18.52
CA ALA A 518 -5.19 17.96 -18.73
C ALA A 518 -3.82 18.26 -19.35
N ILE A 519 -3.71 19.29 -20.20
CA ILE A 519 -2.44 19.76 -20.78
C ILE A 519 -1.62 20.43 -19.67
N THR A 520 -2.16 21.45 -19.00
CA THR A 520 -1.45 22.19 -17.95
C THR A 520 -1.00 21.30 -16.78
N LEU A 521 -1.81 20.29 -16.40
CA LEU A 521 -1.41 19.34 -15.35
C LEU A 521 -0.30 18.38 -15.81
N ASN A 522 -0.32 17.91 -17.05
CA ASN A 522 0.76 17.10 -17.59
C ASN A 522 2.04 17.91 -17.79
N GLU A 523 1.94 19.14 -18.30
CA GLU A 523 3.06 20.09 -18.42
C GLU A 523 3.67 20.39 -17.05
N TYR A 524 2.86 20.63 -16.01
CA TYR A 524 3.34 20.82 -14.64
C TYR A 524 3.96 19.56 -14.03
N ILE A 525 3.46 18.36 -14.37
CA ILE A 525 4.05 17.08 -13.93
C ILE A 525 5.40 16.84 -14.64
N GLU A 526 5.50 17.11 -15.94
CA GLU A 526 6.77 17.04 -16.67
C GLU A 526 7.75 18.14 -16.23
N GLU A 527 7.28 19.35 -15.93
CA GLU A 527 8.08 20.41 -15.32
C GLU A 527 8.64 19.98 -13.96
N ILE A 528 7.83 19.36 -13.09
CA ILE A 528 8.31 18.81 -11.81
C ILE A 528 9.34 17.70 -12.03
N LYS A 529 9.11 16.76 -12.96
CA LYS A 529 10.08 15.69 -13.28
C LYS A 529 11.40 16.27 -13.79
N ASN A 530 11.33 17.19 -14.75
CA ASN A 530 12.50 17.80 -15.37
C ASN A 530 13.26 18.68 -14.38
N ASN A 531 12.59 19.54 -13.60
CA ASN A 531 13.23 20.37 -12.58
C ASN A 531 13.80 19.52 -11.42
N SER A 532 13.19 18.38 -11.07
CA SER A 532 13.77 17.43 -10.10
C SER A 532 15.10 16.84 -10.62
N CYS A 533 15.16 16.50 -11.91
CA CYS A 533 16.40 16.06 -12.56
C CYS A 533 17.44 17.18 -12.64
N PHE A 534 17.06 18.42 -12.96
CA PHE A 534 17.99 19.56 -13.02
C PHE A 534 18.54 19.96 -11.64
N ILE A 535 17.75 19.86 -10.56
CA ILE A 535 18.24 20.10 -9.20
C ILE A 535 19.21 18.98 -8.78
N ALA A 536 18.89 17.72 -9.05
CA ALA A 536 19.80 16.60 -8.75
C ALA A 536 21.11 16.67 -9.56
N ALA A 537 21.03 16.96 -10.85
CA ALA A 537 22.20 17.14 -11.71
C ALA A 537 23.01 18.40 -11.34
N GLY A 538 22.36 19.52 -11.05
CA GLY A 538 23.01 20.76 -10.63
C GLY A 538 23.72 20.64 -9.28
N VAL A 539 23.13 19.91 -8.32
CA VAL A 539 23.78 19.59 -7.04
C VAL A 539 24.92 18.59 -7.23
N ALA A 540 24.76 17.55 -8.06
CA ALA A 540 25.84 16.60 -8.34
C ALA A 540 27.04 17.26 -9.06
N VAL A 541 26.78 18.07 -10.10
CA VAL A 541 27.82 18.83 -10.80
C VAL A 541 28.43 19.89 -9.89
N GLY A 542 27.64 20.59 -9.07
CA GLY A 542 28.14 21.53 -8.08
C GLY A 542 29.07 20.87 -7.05
N ILE A 543 28.70 19.70 -6.52
CA ILE A 543 29.53 18.92 -5.60
C ILE A 543 30.82 18.43 -6.29
N VAL A 544 30.73 17.93 -7.53
CA VAL A 544 31.90 17.46 -8.29
C VAL A 544 32.85 18.61 -8.61
N VAL A 545 32.34 19.77 -9.04
CA VAL A 545 33.15 20.97 -9.33
C VAL A 545 33.78 21.54 -8.06
N VAL A 546 33.04 21.68 -6.96
CA VAL A 546 33.60 22.13 -5.67
C VAL A 546 34.65 21.14 -5.16
N THR A 547 34.42 19.84 -5.30
CA THR A 547 35.38 18.80 -4.87
C THR A 547 36.64 18.80 -5.74
N LEU A 548 36.52 19.00 -7.05
CA LEU A 548 37.67 19.18 -7.96
C LEU A 548 38.45 20.46 -7.67
N ILE A 549 37.78 21.57 -7.38
CA ILE A 549 38.44 22.84 -6.99
C ILE A 549 39.15 22.70 -5.64
N CYS A 550 38.57 21.99 -4.68
CA CYS A 550 39.19 21.72 -3.38
C CYS A 550 40.35 20.70 -3.43
N LEU A 551 40.37 19.80 -4.42
CA LEU A 551 41.45 18.80 -4.61
C LEU A 551 42.56 19.27 -5.56
N ALA A 552 42.34 20.30 -6.37
CA ALA A 552 43.37 20.86 -7.26
C ALA A 552 44.68 21.27 -6.55
N PRO A 553 44.69 21.88 -5.34
CA PRO A 553 45.93 22.24 -4.65
C PRO A 553 46.75 21.02 -4.20
N THR A 554 46.08 19.96 -3.74
CA THR A 554 46.73 18.73 -3.26
C THR A 554 47.26 17.87 -4.40
N VAL A 555 46.55 17.81 -5.54
CA VAL A 555 47.03 17.09 -6.73
C VAL A 555 48.19 17.84 -7.42
N ALA A 556 48.16 19.18 -7.45
CA ALA A 556 49.27 19.98 -7.98
C ALA A 556 50.57 19.78 -7.17
N ALA A 557 50.48 19.72 -5.84
CA ALA A 557 51.64 19.45 -4.98
C ALA A 557 52.25 18.06 -5.20
N TYR A 558 51.43 17.05 -5.53
CA TYR A 558 51.88 15.69 -5.82
C TYR A 558 52.50 15.53 -7.22
N LEU A 559 52.02 16.28 -8.22
CA LEU A 559 52.56 16.21 -9.59
C LEU A 559 53.91 16.94 -9.73
N VAL A 560 54.12 18.03 -8.98
CA VAL A 560 55.42 18.74 -8.96
C VAL A 560 56.53 17.89 -8.32
N THR A 561 56.22 17.07 -7.31
CA THR A 561 57.20 16.14 -6.72
C THR A 561 57.42 14.87 -7.55
N ALA A 562 56.49 14.51 -8.45
CA ALA A 562 56.60 13.35 -9.34
C ALA A 562 57.28 13.62 -10.69
N GLY A 563 57.62 14.88 -11.02
CA GLY A 563 58.41 15.24 -12.20
C GLY A 563 57.74 14.99 -13.56
N MET A 564 56.40 14.90 -13.61
CA MET A 564 55.66 14.66 -14.86
C MET A 564 55.25 15.95 -15.56
N THR A 565 55.58 16.06 -16.85
CA THR A 565 55.30 17.24 -17.68
C THR A 565 53.82 17.31 -18.07
N VAL A 566 53.07 18.28 -17.53
CA VAL A 566 51.63 18.43 -17.77
C VAL A 566 51.35 19.15 -19.10
N GLY A 567 51.30 18.38 -20.19
CA GLY A 567 51.04 18.92 -21.54
C GLY A 567 49.59 18.87 -22.04
N VAL A 568 48.68 18.16 -21.35
CA VAL A 568 47.37 17.79 -21.92
C VAL A 568 46.16 18.36 -21.15
N LEU A 569 46.31 18.73 -19.87
CA LEU A 569 45.16 19.18 -19.06
C LEU A 569 44.68 20.62 -19.37
N THR A 570 45.56 21.48 -19.90
CA THR A 570 45.26 22.91 -20.13
C THR A 570 44.40 23.18 -21.36
N MET A 571 44.28 22.25 -22.31
CA MET A 571 43.43 22.43 -23.49
C MET A 571 41.93 22.27 -23.20
N ASN A 572 41.54 21.29 -22.38
CA ASN A 572 40.12 20.99 -22.13
C ASN A 572 39.45 22.01 -21.20
N ILE A 573 40.19 22.60 -20.24
CA ILE A 573 39.63 23.63 -19.35
C ILE A 573 39.35 24.93 -20.12
N ARG A 574 40.18 25.27 -21.11
CA ARG A 574 40.00 26.50 -21.91
C ARG A 574 38.74 26.42 -22.78
N TYR A 575 38.48 25.26 -23.38
CA TYR A 575 37.30 25.02 -24.19
C TYR A 575 35.99 25.11 -23.38
N PHE A 576 36.02 24.72 -22.10
CA PHE A 576 34.84 24.75 -21.23
C PHE A 576 34.47 26.16 -20.75
N VAL A 577 35.48 27.02 -20.52
CA VAL A 577 35.28 28.42 -20.11
C VAL A 577 34.80 29.29 -21.29
N GLU A 578 35.34 29.09 -22.50
CA GLU A 578 34.89 29.83 -23.70
C GLU A 578 33.45 29.49 -24.13
N THR A 579 32.90 28.35 -23.67
CA THR A 579 31.49 27.98 -23.93
C THR A 579 30.49 28.47 -22.87
N SER A 580 30.91 28.85 -21.66
CA SER A 580 29.99 29.35 -20.62
C SER A 580 29.60 30.82 -20.78
N ASP A 581 30.44 31.63 -21.44
CA ASP A 581 30.22 33.08 -21.59
C ASP A 581 29.19 33.45 -22.68
N ASN A 582 28.59 32.47 -23.37
CA ASN A 582 27.58 32.65 -24.42
C ASN A 582 26.15 32.21 -24.01
N LEU A 583 25.90 31.95 -22.72
CA LEU A 583 24.59 31.56 -22.19
C LEU A 583 24.20 32.38 -20.95
N TYR A 584 24.01 33.69 -21.15
CA TYR A 584 23.25 34.61 -20.30
C TYR A 584 22.52 35.65 -21.16
#